data_AF-A0A951F2B6-F1
#
_entry.id   AF-A0A951F2B6-F1
#
_cell.length_a   1.000
_cell.length_b   1.000
_cell.length_c   1.000
_cell.angle_alpha   90.00
_cell.angle_beta   90.00
_cell.angle_gamma   90.00
#
_symmetry.space_group_name_H-M   'P 1'
#
loop_
_entity.id
_entity.type
_entity.pdbx_description
1 polymer ?
#
loop_
_entity_poly.entity_id
_entity_poly.type
_entity_poly.pdbx_seq_one_letter_code
_entity_poly.pdbx_strand_id
1 'polypeptide(L)'
;MKFDKLIFFSLSAFFAGLLPAQSGFSTTTSLSDGTAVWINTSIEPPYPAMGSSFVTAATGLPGEEGLGVRRYLYDKQKHVYFGYDILMRPEPGGVLGLTFRIAEQPPQDPALKGVHWTQLPAPLVPPKEERVKSGDTIVLDVFQNPSTGQKIVEHVRFERPDRLLCEAAPAGGEKLACLTAILEGLRETLNSALRQAEKVPTSAAAFQAARTQRSWERYEEEACPVGRDRSEQVVCEISLTRSRVRELTAALSEKH
;
A
#
# COMPACT_ATOMS: atom_id res chain seq x y z
N MET A 1 -52.93 20.44 -45.18
CA MET A 1 -51.79 19.51 -45.01
C MET A 1 -50.51 20.33 -45.02
N LYS A 2 -49.84 20.51 -43.86
CA LYS A 2 -48.38 20.71 -43.65
C LYS A 2 -48.06 21.49 -42.35
N PHE A 3 -47.63 20.69 -41.36
CA PHE A 3 -46.67 20.88 -40.26
C PHE A 3 -46.33 22.29 -39.74
N ASP A 4 -46.80 22.57 -38.52
CA ASP A 4 -46.15 23.46 -37.55
C ASP A 4 -45.20 22.64 -36.67
N LYS A 5 -43.88 22.90 -36.78
CA LYS A 5 -42.83 22.31 -35.94
C LYS A 5 -42.43 23.32 -34.86
N LEU A 6 -42.87 23.12 -33.62
CA LEU A 6 -42.27 23.77 -32.45
C LEU A 6 -40.96 23.03 -32.10
N ILE A 7 -39.84 23.71 -32.21
CA ILE A 7 -38.52 23.22 -31.77
C ILE A 7 -38.26 23.80 -30.37
N PHE A 8 -38.31 22.95 -29.35
CA PHE A 8 -37.82 23.27 -28.01
C PHE A 8 -36.31 23.09 -27.97
N PHE A 9 -35.55 24.19 -27.93
CA PHE A 9 -34.12 24.15 -27.59
C PHE A 9 -33.97 24.09 -26.07
N SER A 10 -33.69 22.90 -25.53
CA SER A 10 -33.22 22.75 -24.16
C SER A 10 -31.72 23.08 -24.11
N LEU A 11 -31.40 24.25 -23.57
CA LEU A 11 -30.04 24.72 -23.37
C LEU A 11 -29.51 24.16 -22.04
N SER A 12 -28.99 22.93 -22.05
CA SER A 12 -28.30 22.35 -20.89
C SER A 12 -26.90 22.96 -20.77
N ALA A 13 -26.76 24.01 -19.96
CA ALA A 13 -25.46 24.56 -19.60
C ALA A 13 -24.70 23.57 -18.70
N PHE A 14 -23.77 22.82 -19.29
CA PHE A 14 -22.78 22.04 -18.54
C PHE A 14 -21.82 23.00 -17.85
N PHE A 15 -22.07 23.32 -16.58
CA PHE A 15 -21.06 23.90 -15.71
C PHE A 15 -20.02 22.82 -15.41
N ALA A 16 -18.93 22.81 -16.19
CA ALA A 16 -17.70 22.11 -15.84
C ALA A 16 -17.01 22.87 -14.70
N GLY A 17 -17.60 22.80 -13.50
CA GLY A 17 -16.98 23.31 -12.28
C GLY A 17 -15.77 22.45 -11.95
N LEU A 18 -14.58 23.05 -11.97
CA LEU A 18 -13.37 22.48 -11.39
C LEU A 18 -13.63 22.28 -9.90
N LEU A 19 -14.01 21.06 -9.50
CA LEU A 19 -14.09 20.71 -8.09
C LEU A 19 -12.66 20.70 -7.54
N PRO A 20 -12.35 21.42 -6.45
CA PRO A 20 -11.04 21.35 -5.82
C PRO A 20 -10.75 19.88 -5.48
N ALA A 21 -9.59 19.38 -5.91
CA ALA A 21 -9.12 18.05 -5.54
C ALA A 21 -9.08 18.00 -4.01
N GLN A 22 -10.05 17.31 -3.41
CA GLN A 22 -10.07 17.18 -1.96
C GLN A 22 -8.87 16.36 -1.52
N SER A 23 -8.21 16.84 -0.46
CA SER A 23 -7.12 16.16 0.21
C SER A 23 -7.65 14.87 0.83
N GLY A 24 -7.44 13.75 0.14
CA GLY A 24 -7.51 12.44 0.77
C GLY A 24 -6.38 12.29 1.80
N PHE A 25 -6.62 11.51 2.84
CA PHE A 25 -5.56 11.15 3.79
C PHE A 25 -4.91 9.86 3.29
N SER A 26 -3.60 9.90 3.03
CA SER A 26 -2.85 8.70 2.66
C SER A 26 -2.01 8.23 3.84
N THR A 27 -2.04 6.94 4.14
CA THR A 27 -1.19 6.30 5.13
C THR A 27 -0.61 5.02 4.54
N THR A 28 0.68 4.82 4.74
CA THR A 28 1.36 3.59 4.35
C THR A 28 1.94 2.93 5.60
N THR A 29 1.80 1.62 5.70
CA THR A 29 2.46 0.82 6.74
C THR A 29 3.08 -0.42 6.11
N SER A 30 4.08 -0.99 6.79
CA SER A 30 4.75 -2.21 6.36
C SER A 30 4.63 -3.25 7.45
N LEU A 31 4.31 -4.47 7.06
CA LEU A 31 4.19 -5.60 7.96
C LEU A 31 5.57 -6.26 8.18
N SER A 32 5.62 -7.16 9.16
CA SER A 32 6.83 -7.90 9.51
C SER A 32 7.36 -8.79 8.38
N ASP A 33 6.50 -9.25 7.47
CA ASP A 33 6.89 -10.02 6.27
C ASP A 33 7.33 -9.13 5.08
N GLY A 34 7.31 -7.81 5.25
CA GLY A 34 7.63 -6.84 4.23
C GLY A 34 6.47 -6.46 3.31
N THR A 35 5.26 -6.99 3.52
CA THR A 35 4.06 -6.53 2.81
C THR A 35 3.81 -5.06 3.11
N ALA A 36 3.71 -4.23 2.06
CA ALA A 36 3.30 -2.85 2.18
C ALA A 36 1.78 -2.73 2.03
N VAL A 37 1.16 -1.95 2.90
CA VAL A 37 -0.27 -1.66 2.89
C VAL A 37 -0.44 -0.15 2.71
N TRP A 38 -1.08 0.23 1.62
CA TRP A 38 -1.41 1.62 1.27
C TRP A 38 -2.89 1.85 1.53
N ILE A 39 -3.21 2.86 2.33
CA ILE A 39 -4.60 3.20 2.70
C ILE A 39 -4.84 4.65 2.32
N ASN A 40 -5.78 4.90 1.41
CA ASN A 40 -6.24 6.23 1.05
C ASN A 40 -7.67 6.43 1.55
N THR A 41 -7.88 7.37 2.45
CA THR A 41 -9.18 7.73 3.02
C THR A 41 -9.79 8.93 2.27
N SER A 42 -11.03 8.80 1.82
CA SER A 42 -11.86 9.83 1.18
C SER A 42 -13.22 9.98 1.88
N ILE A 43 -13.93 11.06 1.58
CA ILE A 43 -15.27 11.34 2.08
C ILE A 43 -16.24 11.46 0.90
N GLU A 44 -17.40 10.82 1.00
CA GLU A 44 -18.40 10.78 -0.07
C GLU A 44 -19.83 11.05 0.44
N PRO A 45 -20.53 12.12 0.01
CA PRO A 45 -20.01 13.20 -0.83
C PRO A 45 -18.96 14.03 -0.08
N PRO A 46 -18.09 14.75 -0.82
CA PRO A 46 -16.99 15.53 -0.24
C PRO A 46 -17.43 16.63 0.74
N TYR A 47 -18.71 17.01 0.75
CA TYR A 47 -19.24 18.08 1.57
C TYR A 47 -20.27 17.57 2.60
N PRO A 48 -20.19 18.01 3.87
CA PRO A 48 -19.19 18.93 4.43
C PRO A 48 -17.79 18.29 4.52
N ALA A 49 -16.74 19.11 4.38
CA ALA A 49 -15.38 18.63 4.54
C ALA A 49 -15.12 18.16 5.98
N MET A 50 -14.22 17.20 6.17
CA MET A 50 -13.77 16.81 7.51
C MET A 50 -13.08 18.01 8.19
N GLY A 51 -13.41 18.22 9.46
CA GLY A 51 -12.75 19.24 10.27
C GLY A 51 -11.26 18.94 10.45
N SER A 52 -10.46 19.96 10.72
CA SER A 52 -9.02 19.82 10.96
C SER A 52 -8.66 18.99 12.20
N SER A 53 -9.65 18.72 13.07
CA SER A 53 -9.51 17.83 14.22
C SER A 53 -9.54 16.34 13.86
N PHE A 54 -9.95 15.99 12.63
CA PHE A 54 -9.99 14.62 12.15
C PHE A 54 -8.59 14.12 11.81
N VAL A 55 -8.23 12.96 12.37
CA VAL A 55 -6.93 12.34 12.19
C VAL A 55 -7.12 10.86 11.89
N THR A 56 -6.20 10.34 11.10
CA THR A 56 -6.14 8.90 10.80
C THR A 56 -4.78 8.34 11.19
N ALA A 57 -4.74 7.13 11.72
CA ALA A 57 -3.53 6.42 12.09
C ALA A 57 -3.61 4.95 11.67
N ALA A 58 -2.48 4.34 11.30
CA ALA A 58 -2.40 2.91 11.01
C ALA A 58 -1.12 2.34 11.64
N THR A 59 -1.21 1.14 12.18
CA THR A 59 -0.07 0.41 12.76
C THR A 59 -0.16 -1.06 12.38
N GLY A 60 0.98 -1.73 12.23
CA GLY A 60 1.01 -3.19 12.18
C GLY A 60 0.46 -3.78 13.48
N LEU A 61 -0.23 -4.92 13.37
CA LEU A 61 -0.67 -5.71 14.52
C LEU A 61 0.51 -6.55 15.04
N PRO A 62 0.79 -6.54 16.36
CA PRO A 62 1.81 -7.39 16.94
C PRO A 62 1.28 -8.81 17.17
N GLY A 63 2.12 -9.84 16.94
CA GLY A 63 1.98 -11.15 17.58
C GLY A 63 1.34 -12.28 16.77
N GLU A 64 0.80 -13.27 17.50
CA GLU A 64 0.32 -14.58 17.02
C GLU A 64 -0.95 -14.53 16.17
N GLU A 65 -1.64 -13.38 16.13
CA GLU A 65 -2.87 -13.19 15.33
C GLU A 65 -2.60 -13.09 13.81
N GLY A 66 -1.32 -13.10 13.42
CA GLY A 66 -0.89 -13.14 12.02
C GLY A 66 -0.50 -11.77 11.46
N LEU A 67 -0.42 -11.70 10.14
CA LEU A 67 -0.11 -10.47 9.42
C LEU A 67 -1.33 -9.57 9.45
N GLY A 68 -1.19 -8.32 9.90
CA GLY A 68 -2.34 -7.45 10.00
C GLY A 68 -2.03 -5.98 10.23
N VAL A 69 -3.00 -5.14 9.91
CA VAL A 69 -2.95 -3.69 10.16
C VAL A 69 -4.13 -3.30 11.03
N ARG A 70 -3.86 -2.51 12.06
CA ARG A 70 -4.88 -1.81 12.84
C ARG A 70 -5.01 -0.38 12.35
N ARG A 71 -6.22 0.01 11.98
CA ARG A 71 -6.58 1.32 11.45
C ARG A 71 -7.47 2.06 12.45
N TYR A 72 -7.16 3.33 12.69
CA TYR A 72 -7.97 4.22 13.53
C TYR A 72 -8.29 5.51 12.78
N LEU A 73 -9.53 5.98 12.96
CA LEU A 73 -10.02 7.27 12.51
C LEU A 73 -10.68 7.95 13.72
N TYR A 74 -10.27 9.17 14.03
CA TYR A 74 -10.70 9.84 15.26
C TYR A 74 -10.80 11.35 15.11
N ASP A 75 -11.71 11.95 15.87
CA ASP A 75 -11.89 13.40 15.98
C ASP A 75 -11.35 13.87 17.34
N LYS A 76 -10.21 14.57 17.30
CA LYS A 76 -9.52 15.06 18.50
C LYS A 76 -10.35 16.02 19.32
N GLN A 77 -11.25 16.80 18.70
CA GLN A 77 -12.03 17.80 19.42
C GLN A 77 -13.23 17.16 20.12
N LYS A 78 -13.84 16.16 19.49
CA LYS A 78 -15.01 15.45 20.04
C LYS A 78 -14.65 14.27 20.94
N HIS A 79 -13.38 13.88 20.97
CA HIS A 79 -12.90 12.69 21.67
C HIS A 79 -13.67 11.41 21.27
N VAL A 80 -14.00 11.29 19.98
CA VAL A 80 -14.66 10.11 19.41
C VAL A 80 -13.73 9.41 18.43
N TYR A 81 -13.85 8.09 18.33
CA TYR A 81 -13.06 7.29 17.40
C TYR A 81 -13.84 6.09 16.88
N PHE A 82 -13.42 5.53 15.76
CA PHE A 82 -13.66 4.14 15.45
C PHE A 82 -12.38 3.54 14.87
N GLY A 83 -12.26 2.22 14.95
CA GLY A 83 -11.11 1.51 14.44
C GLY A 83 -11.47 0.11 14.01
N TYR A 84 -10.64 -0.45 13.17
CA TYR A 84 -10.79 -1.80 12.69
C TYR A 84 -9.42 -2.41 12.36
N ASP A 85 -9.38 -3.72 12.38
CA ASP A 85 -8.24 -4.56 12.08
C ASP A 85 -8.46 -5.20 10.71
N ILE A 86 -7.44 -5.16 9.87
CA ILE A 86 -7.32 -5.92 8.62
C ILE A 86 -6.37 -7.06 8.90
N LEU A 87 -6.90 -8.25 9.09
CA LEU A 87 -6.13 -9.48 9.23
C LEU A 87 -5.88 -10.07 7.84
N MET A 88 -4.65 -10.45 7.58
CA MET A 88 -4.17 -11.00 6.32
C MET A 88 -3.69 -12.43 6.52
N ARG A 89 -4.25 -13.34 5.72
CA ARG A 89 -3.84 -14.74 5.67
C ARG A 89 -3.28 -15.03 4.29
N PRO A 90 -1.98 -15.36 4.16
CA PRO A 90 -1.43 -15.84 2.90
C PRO A 90 -2.15 -17.10 2.42
N GLU A 91 -2.44 -17.17 1.13
CA GLU A 91 -3.02 -18.32 0.45
C GLU A 91 -2.16 -18.74 -0.76
N PRO A 92 -2.34 -19.97 -1.27
CA PRO A 92 -1.68 -20.44 -2.49
C PRO A 92 -1.88 -19.50 -3.68
N GLY A 93 -0.87 -19.39 -4.54
CA GLY A 93 -0.92 -18.58 -5.75
C GLY A 93 -0.85 -17.07 -5.50
N GLY A 94 -0.28 -16.65 -4.37
CA GLY A 94 -0.06 -15.23 -4.09
C GLY A 94 -1.33 -14.45 -3.72
N VAL A 95 -2.39 -15.15 -3.32
CA VAL A 95 -3.65 -14.56 -2.85
C VAL A 95 -3.58 -14.28 -1.35
N LEU A 96 -4.11 -13.15 -0.90
CA LEU A 96 -4.31 -12.80 0.51
C LEU A 96 -5.81 -12.96 0.81
N GLY A 97 -6.13 -13.80 1.78
CA GLY A 97 -7.42 -13.74 2.47
C GLY A 97 -7.40 -12.57 3.45
N LEU A 98 -8.40 -11.71 3.38
CA LEU A 98 -8.56 -10.53 4.22
C LEU A 98 -9.77 -10.71 5.13
N THR A 99 -9.56 -10.62 6.43
CA THR A 99 -10.64 -10.61 7.42
C THR A 99 -10.65 -9.28 8.14
N PHE A 100 -11.83 -8.66 8.23
CA PHE A 100 -11.99 -7.39 8.92
C PHE A 100 -12.64 -7.58 10.28
N ARG A 101 -12.10 -6.91 11.30
CA ARG A 101 -12.64 -6.95 12.66
C ARG A 101 -12.69 -5.55 13.24
N ILE A 102 -13.63 -5.27 14.11
CA ILE A 102 -13.68 -3.98 14.81
C ILE A 102 -12.56 -3.96 15.85
N ALA A 103 -11.81 -2.87 15.91
CA ALA A 103 -10.81 -2.68 16.96
C ALA A 103 -11.52 -2.22 18.23
N GLU A 104 -11.51 -3.06 19.27
CA GLU A 104 -12.15 -2.77 20.57
C GLU A 104 -11.30 -1.85 21.46
N GLN A 105 -10.01 -1.75 21.16
CA GLN A 105 -9.08 -0.95 21.93
C GLN A 105 -9.04 0.48 21.40
N PRO A 106 -8.84 1.50 22.25
CA PRO A 106 -8.64 2.86 21.79
C PRO A 106 -7.27 3.03 21.10
N PRO A 107 -7.10 4.09 20.28
CA PRO A 107 -5.81 4.42 19.69
C PRO A 107 -4.74 4.55 20.78
N GLN A 108 -3.64 3.82 20.64
CA GLN A 108 -2.51 3.84 21.58
C GLN A 108 -1.51 4.97 21.27
N ASP A 109 -1.96 6.04 20.61
CA ASP A 109 -1.13 7.18 20.27
C ASP A 109 -0.71 7.91 21.56
N PRO A 110 0.60 8.02 21.85
CA PRO A 110 1.10 8.74 23.02
C PRO A 110 0.58 10.17 23.14
N ALA A 111 0.30 10.84 22.00
CA ALA A 111 -0.25 12.19 21.97
C ALA A 111 -1.71 12.28 22.45
N LEU A 112 -2.39 11.14 22.62
CA LEU A 112 -3.80 11.05 23.01
C LEU A 112 -3.98 10.44 24.42
N LYS A 113 -2.89 10.19 25.15
CA LYS A 113 -2.93 9.63 26.50
C LYS A 113 -3.66 10.56 27.48
N GLY A 114 -4.42 9.97 28.41
CA GLY A 114 -5.10 10.69 29.49
C GLY A 114 -6.46 11.29 29.11
N VAL A 115 -6.95 11.03 27.89
CA VAL A 115 -8.27 11.47 27.42
C VAL A 115 -9.23 10.29 27.39
N HIS A 116 -10.48 10.50 27.85
CA HIS A 116 -11.54 9.52 27.70
C HIS A 116 -12.10 9.55 26.28
N TRP A 117 -11.83 8.51 25.50
CA TRP A 117 -12.31 8.35 24.14
C TRP A 117 -13.62 7.58 24.09
N THR A 118 -14.58 8.05 23.30
CA THR A 118 -15.84 7.36 23.04
C THR A 118 -15.75 6.62 21.69
N GLN A 119 -15.92 5.31 21.70
CA GLN A 119 -15.98 4.53 20.48
C GLN A 119 -17.33 4.77 19.79
N LEU A 120 -17.31 5.15 18.52
CA LEU A 120 -18.49 5.23 17.67
C LEU A 120 -18.96 3.80 17.32
N PRO A 121 -20.25 3.63 16.95
CA PRO A 121 -20.75 2.34 16.50
C PRO A 121 -19.88 1.71 15.41
N ALA A 122 -19.93 0.37 15.38
CA ALA A 122 -19.20 -0.47 14.46
C ALA A 122 -19.14 0.11 13.03
N PRO A 123 -17.94 0.22 12.43
CA PRO A 123 -17.83 0.56 11.02
C PRO A 123 -18.60 -0.42 10.13
N LEU A 124 -19.05 0.02 8.95
CA LEU A 124 -19.75 -0.80 7.95
C LEU A 124 -18.75 -1.73 7.21
N VAL A 125 -17.92 -2.46 7.96
CA VAL A 125 -16.90 -3.30 7.35
C VAL A 125 -17.56 -4.58 6.84
N PRO A 126 -17.24 -5.04 5.62
CA PRO A 126 -17.85 -6.24 5.06
C PRO A 126 -17.69 -7.43 6.02
N PRO A 127 -18.77 -8.17 6.32
CA PRO A 127 -18.70 -9.33 7.21
C PRO A 127 -18.03 -10.55 6.56
N LYS A 128 -17.62 -10.44 5.29
CA LYS A 128 -17.12 -11.56 4.48
C LYS A 128 -15.61 -11.43 4.29
N GLU A 129 -14.94 -12.58 4.30
CA GLU A 129 -13.53 -12.67 3.90
C GLU A 129 -13.37 -12.29 2.43
N GLU A 130 -12.50 -11.33 2.16
CA GLU A 130 -12.16 -10.88 0.81
C GLU A 130 -10.87 -11.55 0.34
N ARG A 131 -10.75 -11.84 -0.95
CA ARG A 131 -9.55 -12.46 -1.53
C ARG A 131 -8.93 -11.52 -2.53
N VAL A 132 -7.69 -11.12 -2.30
CA VAL A 132 -6.98 -10.13 -3.12
C VAL A 132 -5.61 -10.64 -3.56
N LYS A 133 -5.13 -10.20 -4.71
CA LYS A 133 -3.74 -10.38 -5.15
C LYS A 133 -2.90 -9.15 -4.81
N SER A 134 -1.58 -9.32 -4.86
CA SER A 134 -0.66 -8.18 -4.79
C SER A 134 -0.98 -7.18 -5.91
N GLY A 135 -1.10 -5.90 -5.57
CA GLY A 135 -1.47 -4.81 -6.46
C GLY A 135 -2.97 -4.50 -6.52
N ASP A 136 -3.84 -5.41 -6.07
CA ASP A 136 -5.28 -5.16 -6.03
C ASP A 136 -5.61 -4.04 -5.03
N THR A 137 -6.64 -3.27 -5.35
CA THR A 137 -7.21 -2.24 -4.46
C THR A 137 -8.65 -2.63 -4.12
N ILE A 138 -8.95 -2.74 -2.83
CA ILE A 138 -10.31 -2.88 -2.33
C ILE A 138 -10.85 -1.53 -1.87
N VAL A 139 -12.17 -1.37 -1.93
CA VAL A 139 -12.87 -0.16 -1.52
C VAL A 139 -13.80 -0.51 -0.37
N LEU A 140 -13.64 0.20 0.75
CA LEU A 140 -14.37 -0.07 1.99
C LEU A 140 -15.16 1.17 2.40
N ASP A 141 -16.47 1.02 2.52
CA ASP A 141 -17.32 2.00 3.21
C ASP A 141 -17.13 1.79 4.71
N VAL A 142 -16.17 2.49 5.33
CA VAL A 142 -15.85 2.22 6.74
C VAL A 142 -16.80 2.91 7.70
N PHE A 143 -17.43 4.02 7.32
CA PHE A 143 -18.40 4.69 8.19
C PHE A 143 -19.45 5.40 7.35
N GLN A 144 -20.69 5.47 7.85
CA GLN A 144 -21.74 6.29 7.27
C GLN A 144 -22.43 7.11 8.37
N ASN A 145 -22.47 8.42 8.18
CA ASN A 145 -23.25 9.30 9.04
C ASN A 145 -24.75 9.09 8.73
N PRO A 146 -25.56 8.61 9.68
CA PRO A 146 -26.97 8.31 9.43
C PRO A 146 -27.81 9.57 9.18
N SER A 147 -27.36 10.75 9.65
CA SER A 147 -28.09 12.02 9.48
C SER A 147 -27.86 12.67 8.12
N THR A 148 -26.67 12.52 7.53
CA THR A 148 -26.29 13.16 6.26
C THR A 148 -26.14 12.17 5.10
N GLY A 149 -26.07 10.88 5.38
CA GLY A 149 -25.73 9.84 4.41
C GLY A 149 -24.26 9.83 3.98
N GLN A 150 -23.45 10.79 4.46
CA GLN A 150 -22.04 10.93 4.11
C GLN A 150 -21.22 9.75 4.62
N LYS A 151 -20.35 9.24 3.76
CA LYS A 151 -19.50 8.08 3.99
C LYS A 151 -18.04 8.47 4.14
N ILE A 152 -17.32 7.69 4.92
CA ILE A 152 -15.86 7.61 4.85
C ILE A 152 -15.54 6.35 4.07
N VAL A 153 -14.78 6.52 2.99
CA VAL A 153 -14.39 5.44 2.08
C VAL A 153 -12.89 5.26 2.17
N GLU A 154 -12.42 4.01 2.27
CA GLU A 154 -11.01 3.69 2.26
C GLU A 154 -10.65 2.79 1.07
N HIS A 155 -9.67 3.24 0.29
CA HIS A 155 -9.05 2.47 -0.77
C HIS A 155 -7.80 1.81 -0.21
N VAL A 156 -7.87 0.49 0.00
CA VAL A 156 -6.77 -0.28 0.58
C VAL A 156 -6.10 -1.09 -0.52
N ARG A 157 -4.80 -0.88 -0.71
CA ARG A 157 -3.97 -1.61 -1.65
C ARG A 157 -2.86 -2.35 -0.92
N PHE A 158 -2.66 -3.60 -1.32
CA PHE A 158 -1.65 -4.48 -0.74
C PHE A 158 -0.55 -4.74 -1.76
N GLU A 159 0.70 -4.60 -1.35
CA GLU A 159 1.86 -4.92 -2.17
C GLU A 159 2.73 -5.89 -1.40
N ARG A 160 2.71 -7.16 -1.82
CA ARG A 160 3.60 -8.17 -1.27
C ARG A 160 4.96 -8.13 -1.95
N PRO A 161 6.06 -8.28 -1.19
CA PRO A 161 7.35 -8.52 -1.80
C PRO A 161 7.28 -9.83 -2.58
N ASP A 162 7.78 -9.82 -3.82
CA ASP A 162 7.60 -10.93 -4.76
C ASP A 162 8.04 -12.29 -4.20
N ARG A 163 9.01 -12.29 -3.28
CA ARG A 163 9.51 -13.50 -2.60
C ARG A 163 8.38 -14.31 -1.96
N LEU A 164 7.41 -13.65 -1.33
CA LEU A 164 6.29 -14.31 -0.66
C LEU A 164 5.29 -14.93 -1.66
N LEU A 165 5.29 -14.46 -2.91
CA LEU A 165 4.49 -15.05 -3.97
C LEU A 165 5.03 -16.43 -4.37
N CYS A 166 6.35 -16.62 -4.32
CA CYS A 166 6.98 -17.90 -4.67
C CYS A 166 7.05 -18.91 -3.52
N GLU A 167 6.99 -18.47 -2.27
CA GLU A 167 6.89 -19.40 -1.13
C GLU A 167 5.58 -20.19 -1.14
N ALA A 168 4.54 -19.67 -1.79
CA ALA A 168 3.27 -20.34 -2.00
C ALA A 168 3.27 -21.32 -3.19
N ALA A 169 4.34 -21.37 -3.99
CA ALA A 169 4.46 -22.31 -5.09
C ALA A 169 4.78 -23.73 -4.56
N PRO A 170 4.29 -24.80 -5.20
CA PRO A 170 4.68 -26.17 -4.87
C PRO A 170 6.20 -26.33 -4.80
N ALA A 171 6.67 -27.18 -3.88
CA ALA A 171 8.09 -27.46 -3.73
C ALA A 171 8.70 -27.96 -5.04
N GLY A 172 9.97 -27.61 -5.29
CA GLY A 172 10.71 -28.02 -6.48
C GLY A 172 10.72 -26.98 -7.60
N GLY A 173 10.53 -27.44 -8.84
CA GLY A 173 10.80 -26.64 -10.06
C GLY A 173 9.96 -25.37 -10.21
N GLU A 174 8.69 -25.39 -9.78
CA GLU A 174 7.80 -24.23 -9.91
C GLU A 174 8.22 -23.07 -8.98
N LYS A 175 8.61 -23.39 -7.73
CA LYS A 175 9.17 -22.41 -6.81
C LYS A 175 10.44 -21.77 -7.35
N LEU A 176 11.36 -22.57 -7.88
CA LEU A 176 12.59 -22.06 -8.47
C LEU A 176 12.33 -21.19 -9.71
N ALA A 177 11.42 -21.60 -10.59
CA ALA A 177 11.04 -20.82 -11.77
C ALA A 177 10.45 -19.46 -11.37
N CYS A 178 9.56 -19.44 -10.37
CA CYS A 178 9.00 -18.22 -9.81
C CYS A 178 10.09 -17.31 -9.23
N LEU A 179 10.98 -17.84 -8.40
CA LEU A 179 12.09 -17.08 -7.81
C LEU A 179 13.03 -16.52 -8.89
N THR A 180 13.30 -17.30 -9.93
CA THR A 180 14.16 -16.88 -11.05
C THR A 180 13.53 -15.71 -11.82
N ALA A 181 12.22 -15.77 -12.10
CA ALA A 181 11.52 -14.67 -12.76
C ALA A 181 11.54 -13.36 -11.93
N ILE A 182 11.45 -13.47 -10.60
CA ILE A 182 11.60 -12.30 -9.71
C ILE A 182 12.99 -11.69 -9.82
N LEU A 183 14.01 -12.55 -9.75
CA LEU A 183 15.40 -12.09 -9.82
C LEU A 183 15.67 -11.40 -11.15
N GLU A 184 15.16 -11.93 -12.27
CA GLU A 184 15.27 -11.31 -13.59
C GLU A 184 14.63 -9.91 -13.61
N GLY A 185 13.39 -9.76 -13.13
CA GLY A 185 12.74 -8.45 -13.05
C GLY A 185 13.47 -7.45 -12.13
N LEU A 186 14.04 -7.92 -11.01
CA LEU A 186 14.87 -7.08 -10.14
C LEU A 186 16.17 -6.64 -10.83
N ARG A 187 16.82 -7.53 -11.58
CA ARG A 187 18.03 -7.21 -12.37
C ARG A 187 17.73 -6.20 -13.48
N GLU A 188 16.59 -6.32 -14.15
CA GLU A 188 16.13 -5.31 -15.12
C GLU A 188 15.93 -3.93 -14.47
N THR A 189 15.28 -3.91 -13.30
CA THR A 189 15.08 -2.69 -12.51
C THR A 189 16.40 -2.06 -12.09
N LEU A 190 17.33 -2.87 -11.56
CA LEU A 190 18.68 -2.45 -11.19
C LEU A 190 19.42 -1.83 -12.38
N ASN A 191 19.41 -2.51 -13.53
CA ASN A 191 20.03 -2.02 -14.76
C ASN A 191 19.40 -0.69 -15.24
N SER A 192 18.08 -0.52 -15.07
CA SER A 192 17.41 0.74 -15.38
C SER A 192 17.86 1.87 -14.45
N ALA A 193 17.92 1.62 -13.14
CA ALA A 193 18.39 2.60 -12.16
C ALA A 193 19.86 3.00 -12.39
N LEU A 194 20.73 2.05 -12.72
CA LEU A 194 22.12 2.31 -13.08
C LEU A 194 22.23 3.22 -14.32
N ARG A 195 21.50 2.93 -15.39
CA ARG A 195 21.46 3.79 -16.59
C ARG A 195 20.92 5.19 -16.29
N GLN A 196 19.99 5.32 -15.35
CA GLN A 196 19.49 6.62 -14.92
C GLN A 196 20.56 7.38 -14.11
N ALA A 197 21.26 6.70 -13.20
CA ALA A 197 22.35 7.27 -12.42
C ALA A 197 23.48 7.80 -13.31
N GLU A 198 23.81 7.09 -14.39
CA GLU A 198 24.79 7.54 -15.39
C GLU A 198 24.36 8.82 -16.13
N LYS A 199 23.05 9.06 -16.26
CA LYS A 199 22.49 10.23 -16.93
C LYS A 199 22.31 11.45 -16.03
N VAL A 200 22.47 11.31 -14.70
CA VAL A 200 22.32 12.41 -13.73
C VAL A 200 23.71 12.80 -13.20
N PRO A 201 24.51 13.56 -13.98
CA PRO A 201 25.91 13.87 -13.63
C PRO A 201 26.07 14.73 -12.37
N THR A 202 24.98 15.30 -11.86
CA THR A 202 24.99 16.18 -10.68
C THR A 202 24.83 15.44 -9.36
N SER A 203 24.36 14.19 -9.35
CA SER A 203 24.27 13.40 -8.11
C SER A 203 25.58 12.63 -7.89
N ALA A 204 26.46 13.19 -7.05
CA ALA A 204 27.68 12.50 -6.63
C ALA A 204 27.38 11.12 -6.00
N ALA A 205 26.25 11.01 -5.29
CA ALA A 205 25.77 9.75 -4.72
C ALA A 205 25.40 8.72 -5.80
N ALA A 206 24.64 9.13 -6.83
CA ALA A 206 24.27 8.23 -7.92
C ALA A 206 25.50 7.79 -8.73
N PHE A 207 26.44 8.70 -9.00
CA PHE A 207 27.68 8.39 -9.69
C PHE A 207 28.58 7.43 -8.88
N GLN A 208 28.71 7.67 -7.57
CA GLN A 208 29.49 6.80 -6.70
C GLN A 208 28.85 5.41 -6.60
N ALA A 209 27.53 5.33 -6.48
CA ALA A 209 26.80 4.07 -6.48
C ALA A 209 26.99 3.31 -7.81
N ALA A 210 26.89 3.98 -8.96
CA ALA A 210 27.17 3.33 -10.25
C ALA A 210 28.61 2.80 -10.35
N ARG A 211 29.60 3.54 -9.84
CA ARG A 211 31.01 3.09 -9.84
C ARG A 211 31.29 1.90 -8.95
N THR A 212 30.52 1.71 -7.87
CA THR A 212 30.68 0.57 -6.96
C THR A 212 30.00 -0.70 -7.48
N GLN A 213 29.31 -0.65 -8.62
CA GLN A 213 28.54 -1.78 -9.16
C GLN A 213 29.37 -3.07 -9.33
N ARG A 214 30.56 -3.01 -9.95
CA ARG A 214 31.43 -4.19 -10.11
C ARG A 214 31.93 -4.78 -8.79
N SER A 215 32.07 -3.96 -7.76
CA SER A 215 32.44 -4.45 -6.42
C SER A 215 31.24 -5.09 -5.73
N TRP A 216 30.04 -4.57 -5.98
CA TRP A 216 28.79 -5.16 -5.49
C TRP A 216 28.48 -6.51 -6.16
N GLU A 217 28.71 -6.66 -7.47
CA GLU A 217 28.53 -7.93 -8.19
C GLU A 217 29.43 -9.04 -7.64
N ARG A 218 30.71 -8.72 -7.37
CA ARG A 218 31.63 -9.66 -6.70
C ARG A 218 31.15 -10.02 -5.29
N TYR A 219 30.65 -9.03 -4.54
CA TYR A 219 30.06 -9.28 -3.23
C TYR A 219 28.82 -10.20 -3.32
N GLU A 220 27.96 -10.04 -4.33
CA GLU A 220 26.82 -10.92 -4.56
C GLU A 220 27.26 -12.36 -4.82
N GLU A 221 28.24 -12.57 -5.70
CA GLU A 221 28.80 -13.90 -6.01
C GLU A 221 29.43 -14.57 -4.77
N GLU A 222 30.16 -13.82 -3.96
CA GLU A 222 30.79 -14.31 -2.74
C GLU A 222 29.78 -14.60 -1.63
N ALA A 223 28.75 -13.75 -1.49
CA ALA A 223 27.74 -13.86 -0.44
C ALA A 223 26.67 -14.92 -0.75
N CYS A 224 26.43 -15.22 -2.03
CA CYS A 224 25.45 -16.20 -2.49
C CYS A 224 26.14 -17.38 -3.23
N PRO A 225 26.97 -18.17 -2.54
CA PRO A 225 27.86 -19.14 -3.16
C PRO A 225 27.11 -20.25 -3.90
N VAL A 226 27.65 -20.64 -5.06
CA VAL A 226 27.21 -21.79 -5.85
C VAL A 226 27.50 -23.08 -5.07
N GLY A 227 26.48 -23.89 -4.79
CA GLY A 227 26.60 -25.14 -4.02
C GLY A 227 25.56 -25.32 -2.91
N ARG A 228 24.76 -24.30 -2.62
CA ARG A 228 23.51 -24.44 -1.84
C ARG A 228 22.37 -24.97 -2.71
N ASP A 229 21.25 -25.30 -2.08
CA ASP A 229 19.99 -25.47 -2.81
C ASP A 229 19.76 -24.26 -3.72
N ARG A 230 19.43 -24.50 -4.99
CA ARG A 230 19.35 -23.43 -5.99
C ARG A 230 18.29 -22.39 -5.62
N SER A 231 17.21 -22.79 -4.95
CA SER A 231 16.18 -21.86 -4.47
C SER A 231 16.73 -20.96 -3.36
N GLU A 232 17.52 -21.51 -2.43
CA GLU A 232 18.20 -20.72 -1.40
C GLU A 232 19.20 -19.72 -1.99
N GLN A 233 19.95 -20.14 -3.01
CA GLN A 233 20.86 -19.25 -3.73
C GLN A 233 20.09 -18.10 -4.39
N VAL A 234 19.02 -18.37 -5.14
CA VAL A 234 18.22 -17.33 -5.79
C VAL A 234 17.55 -16.41 -4.77
N VAL A 235 17.11 -16.92 -3.62
CA VAL A 235 16.58 -16.09 -2.52
C VAL A 235 17.64 -15.12 -1.98
N CYS A 236 18.90 -15.56 -1.87
CA CYS A 236 20.02 -14.71 -1.50
C CYS A 236 20.26 -13.61 -2.55
N GLU A 237 20.33 -13.98 -3.83
CA GLU A 237 20.52 -13.05 -4.96
C GLU A 237 19.39 -12.00 -5.01
N ILE A 238 18.13 -12.41 -4.83
CA ILE A 238 16.96 -11.50 -4.74
C ILE A 238 17.13 -10.49 -3.61
N SER A 239 17.54 -10.96 -2.42
CA SER A 239 17.69 -10.10 -1.24
C SER A 239 18.74 -9.02 -1.46
N LEU A 240 19.91 -9.40 -1.96
CA LEU A 240 21.00 -8.47 -2.26
C LEU A 240 20.61 -7.50 -3.38
N THR A 241 20.04 -8.01 -4.48
CA THR A 241 19.62 -7.18 -5.62
C THR A 241 18.58 -6.14 -5.19
N ARG A 242 17.58 -6.53 -4.39
CA ARG A 242 16.57 -5.60 -3.88
C ARG A 242 17.18 -4.52 -2.98
N SER A 243 18.14 -4.89 -2.12
CA SER A 243 18.86 -3.93 -1.29
C SER A 243 19.58 -2.89 -2.16
N ARG A 244 20.23 -3.34 -3.22
CA ARG A 244 20.95 -2.49 -4.17
C ARG A 244 20.04 -1.56 -4.96
N VAL A 245 18.89 -2.06 -5.43
CA VAL A 245 17.86 -1.24 -6.09
C VAL A 245 17.39 -0.12 -5.18
N ARG A 246 17.14 -0.40 -3.90
CA ARG A 246 16.72 0.63 -2.91
C ARG A 246 17.79 1.69 -2.69
N GLU A 247 19.05 1.28 -2.53
CA GLU A 247 20.19 2.19 -2.39
C GLU A 247 20.29 3.16 -3.58
N LEU A 248 20.26 2.62 -4.81
CA LEU A 248 20.34 3.42 -6.04
C LEU A 248 19.14 4.36 -6.20
N THR A 249 17.92 3.86 -5.92
CA THR A 249 16.71 4.67 -6.03
C THR A 249 16.70 5.81 -5.01
N ALA A 250 17.17 5.55 -3.78
CA ALA A 250 17.34 6.58 -2.76
C ALA A 250 18.37 7.64 -3.21
N ALA A 251 19.53 7.21 -3.72
CA ALA A 251 20.57 8.12 -4.24
C ALA A 251 20.11 8.96 -5.44
N LEU A 252 19.21 8.43 -6.28
CA LEU A 252 18.55 9.16 -7.36
C LEU A 252 17.49 10.15 -6.87
N SER A 253 16.91 9.90 -5.70
CA SER A 253 15.86 10.73 -5.09
C SER A 253 16.44 11.82 -4.18
N GLU A 254 17.69 11.68 -3.72
CA GLU A 254 18.43 12.71 -2.99
C GLU A 254 18.78 13.89 -3.91
N LYS A 255 17.78 14.74 -4.11
CA LYS A 255 17.80 16.11 -4.65
C LYS A 255 18.39 16.30 -6.06
N HIS A 256 17.47 16.19 -7.01
CA HIS A 256 17.03 17.38 -7.76
C HIS A 256 16.23 18.35 -6.87
#